data_AF-A0A518K8P4-F1
#
_entry.id   AF-A0A518K8P4-F1
#
_cell.length_a   1.000
_cell.length_b   1.000
_cell.length_c   1.000
_cell.angle_alpha   90.00
_cell.angle_beta   90.00
_cell.angle_gamma   90.00
#
_symmetry.space_group_name_H-M   'P 1'
#
loop_
_entity.id
_entity.type
_entity.pdbx_description
1 polymer ?
#
loop_
_entity_poly.entity_id
_entity_poly.type
_entity_poly.pdbx_seq_one_letter_code
_entity_poly.pdbx_strand_id
1 'polypeptide(L)'
;MRTVVALLLALTASVADAQLPTATGQQYTLSQSGWRVFVPTGYAPQADGKYDLLVHFHGDSQTVWNNAKYADLDAVIVTINYSGLSSAYSTPFSNTSLFQQVLNETRTRLAILPAFGASAALDHLSVSSFSAGYGAVRQILGVSTYRDAINSLLAADSLYATTASDGTALDSQMAGYKEFATAAAAGDKRFIFTHSQVPTFTYESTAETGDELMTHLGITATPTSDTGLGDLRFYRNAELGGFSLWGALGATADDHLSHLRYIGQWLGDLQDATPALPGDYTGDGIVDAADYTKWRDTWNRFNTDLAADGNGNGVIDAGDYNVWAAAYGGRTGAHRAIPEPTAASLTAVVLSCLLRRSRG
;
A
#
# COMPACT_ATOMS: atom_id res chain seq x y z
N MET A 1 -19.31 2.47 40.81
CA MET A 1 -19.86 1.28 40.12
C MET A 1 -20.89 1.76 39.11
N ARG A 2 -20.54 1.79 37.82
CA ARG A 2 -21.48 2.02 36.73
C ARG A 2 -21.32 0.88 35.73
N THR A 3 -22.45 0.30 35.41
CA THR A 3 -22.69 -1.00 34.81
C THR A 3 -22.19 -1.06 33.37
N VAL A 4 -21.37 -2.06 33.06
CA VAL A 4 -21.01 -2.45 31.68
C VAL A 4 -22.23 -3.13 31.07
N VAL A 5 -22.85 -2.52 30.07
CA VAL A 5 -23.89 -3.18 29.27
C VAL A 5 -23.17 -3.95 28.15
N ALA A 6 -23.07 -5.26 28.33
CA ALA A 6 -22.69 -6.17 27.27
C ALA A 6 -23.90 -6.32 26.32
N LEU A 7 -23.76 -5.85 25.09
CA LEU A 7 -24.76 -6.02 24.05
C LEU A 7 -24.41 -7.30 23.25
N LEU A 8 -25.05 -8.42 23.60
CA LEU A 8 -25.18 -9.55 22.67
C LEU A 8 -26.30 -9.22 21.69
N LEU A 9 -25.98 -9.10 20.40
CA LEU A 9 -26.95 -9.26 19.32
C LEU A 9 -26.51 -10.43 18.44
N ALA A 10 -27.37 -11.45 18.40
CA ALA A 10 -27.34 -12.48 17.37
C ALA A 10 -28.51 -12.22 16.41
N LEU A 11 -28.23 -11.98 15.13
CA LEU A 11 -29.20 -12.13 14.04
C LEU A 11 -28.48 -12.50 12.72
N THR A 12 -28.55 -13.79 12.42
CA THR A 12 -28.71 -14.49 11.12
C THR A 12 -28.21 -13.85 9.80
N ALA A 13 -27.19 -14.52 9.23
CA ALA A 13 -26.84 -14.82 7.82
C ALA A 13 -27.77 -14.32 6.69
N SER A 14 -27.32 -13.97 5.48
CA SER A 14 -26.02 -14.13 4.80
C SER A 14 -25.96 -13.15 3.61
N VAL A 15 -24.99 -12.24 3.61
CA VAL A 15 -24.36 -11.86 2.34
C VAL A 15 -23.25 -12.89 2.16
N ALA A 16 -23.17 -13.53 1.01
CA ALA A 16 -22.03 -14.38 0.73
C ALA A 16 -20.79 -13.48 0.76
N ASP A 17 -20.02 -13.48 1.86
CA ASP A 17 -18.64 -12.98 1.86
C ASP A 17 -18.01 -13.61 0.62
N ALA A 18 -17.46 -12.80 -0.29
CA ALA A 18 -16.69 -13.35 -1.38
C ALA A 18 -15.51 -14.09 -0.75
N GLN A 19 -15.61 -15.43 -0.66
CA GLN A 19 -14.56 -16.22 -0.06
C GLN A 19 -13.34 -16.08 -0.96
N LEU A 20 -12.37 -15.30 -0.48
CA LEU A 20 -11.13 -15.07 -1.21
C LEU A 20 -10.42 -16.41 -1.42
N PRO A 21 -9.73 -16.56 -2.57
CA PRO A 21 -9.06 -17.82 -2.89
C PRO A 21 -8.09 -18.19 -1.77
N THR A 22 -8.16 -19.43 -1.31
CA THR A 22 -7.25 -19.90 -0.27
C THR A 22 -5.82 -19.95 -0.82
N ALA A 23 -4.91 -19.22 -0.19
CA ALA A 23 -3.50 -19.23 -0.50
C ALA A 23 -2.84 -20.49 0.05
N THR A 24 -2.07 -21.16 -0.81
CA THR A 24 -1.25 -22.31 -0.46
C THR A 24 0.21 -21.92 -0.66
N GLY A 25 1.12 -22.49 0.13
CA GLY A 25 2.54 -22.14 0.04
C GLY A 25 3.33 -22.70 1.21
N GLN A 26 4.64 -22.44 1.19
CA GLN A 26 5.52 -22.83 2.28
C GLN A 26 5.45 -21.77 3.39
N GLN A 27 5.37 -22.23 4.64
CA GLN A 27 5.28 -21.38 5.82
C GLN A 27 6.45 -21.64 6.76
N TYR A 28 7.04 -20.58 7.28
CA TYR A 28 8.16 -20.67 8.21
C TYR A 28 7.97 -19.71 9.38
N THR A 29 8.29 -20.17 10.58
CA THR A 29 8.33 -19.33 11.77
C THR A 29 9.66 -18.57 11.83
N LEU A 30 9.59 -17.28 12.18
CA LEU A 30 10.74 -16.44 12.54
C LEU A 30 11.05 -16.58 14.05
N SER A 31 11.94 -15.74 14.58
CA SER A 31 12.36 -15.80 15.99
C SER A 31 11.22 -15.62 17.00
N GLN A 32 10.14 -14.94 16.63
CA GLN A 32 8.94 -14.79 17.45
C GLN A 32 7.83 -15.75 17.01
N SER A 33 7.13 -16.32 17.98
CA SER A 33 6.09 -17.34 17.73
C SER A 33 4.89 -16.84 16.93
N GLY A 34 4.62 -15.53 16.92
CA GLY A 34 3.57 -14.89 16.13
C GLY A 34 4.01 -14.42 14.74
N TRP A 35 5.28 -14.62 14.37
CA TRP A 35 5.83 -14.13 13.11
C TRP A 35 5.99 -15.25 12.10
N ARG A 36 5.54 -15.01 10.86
CA ARG A 36 5.55 -16.02 9.79
C ARG A 36 6.12 -15.42 8.52
N VAL A 37 6.93 -16.21 7.82
CA VAL A 37 7.26 -16.03 6.39
C VAL A 37 6.39 -17.00 5.59
N PHE A 38 5.81 -16.51 4.51
CA PHE A 38 5.01 -17.28 3.57
C PHE A 38 5.56 -17.10 2.16
N VAL A 39 5.90 -18.21 1.51
CA VAL A 39 6.30 -18.27 0.10
C VAL A 39 5.13 -18.88 -0.68
N PRO A 40 4.41 -18.10 -1.51
CA PRO A 40 3.26 -18.61 -2.25
C PRO A 40 3.60 -19.80 -3.16
N THR A 41 2.64 -20.71 -3.34
CA THR A 41 2.81 -21.81 -4.30
C THR A 41 2.95 -21.24 -5.70
N GLY A 42 4.01 -21.63 -6.41
CA GLY A 42 4.31 -21.12 -7.75
C GLY A 42 5.09 -19.81 -7.76
N TYR A 43 5.39 -19.21 -6.60
CA TYR A 43 6.31 -18.08 -6.53
C TYR A 43 7.69 -18.48 -7.07
N ALA A 44 8.18 -17.70 -8.03
CA ALA A 44 9.50 -17.85 -8.61
C ALA A 44 10.26 -16.54 -8.38
N PRO A 45 11.34 -16.53 -7.58
CA PRO A 45 12.15 -15.34 -7.44
C PRO A 45 12.72 -14.93 -8.80
N GLN A 46 13.08 -13.66 -8.92
CA GLN A 46 13.73 -13.12 -10.11
C GLN A 46 15.12 -13.76 -10.29
N ALA A 47 15.80 -13.41 -11.39
CA ALA A 47 17.19 -13.83 -11.63
C ALA A 47 18.08 -13.56 -10.41
N ASP A 48 19.04 -14.45 -10.16
CA ASP A 48 19.96 -14.41 -9.02
C ASP A 48 19.32 -14.51 -7.63
N GLY A 49 18.06 -14.94 -7.54
CA GLY A 49 17.36 -15.19 -6.27
C GLY A 49 16.77 -13.93 -5.63
N LYS A 50 16.67 -12.84 -6.39
CA LYS A 50 16.03 -11.60 -5.95
C LYS A 50 14.54 -11.80 -5.70
N TYR A 51 13.99 -11.11 -4.71
CA TYR A 51 12.59 -11.26 -4.33
C TYR A 51 11.98 -9.96 -3.82
N ASP A 52 10.68 -9.84 -4.03
CA ASP A 52 9.85 -8.78 -3.45
C ASP A 52 9.27 -9.26 -2.13
N LEU A 53 9.10 -8.31 -1.20
CA LEU A 53 8.66 -8.60 0.16
C LEU A 53 7.53 -7.69 0.58
N LEU A 54 6.43 -8.29 1.05
CA LEU A 54 5.42 -7.60 1.84
C LEU A 54 5.61 -7.92 3.32
N VAL A 55 5.84 -6.91 4.16
CA VAL A 55 5.77 -7.06 5.63
C VAL A 55 4.45 -6.48 6.13
N HIS A 56 3.56 -7.34 6.60
CA HIS A 56 2.25 -6.98 7.12
C HIS A 56 2.20 -7.02 8.65
N PHE A 57 1.64 -5.97 9.25
CA PHE A 57 1.45 -5.85 10.70
C PHE A 57 -0.02 -5.93 11.10
N HIS A 58 -0.28 -6.84 12.06
CA HIS A 58 -1.56 -7.04 12.74
C HIS A 58 -2.72 -7.54 11.87
N GLY A 59 -2.94 -8.85 11.89
CA GLY A 59 -4.04 -9.51 11.18
C GLY A 59 -3.84 -11.02 11.11
N ASP A 60 -4.93 -11.78 10.99
CA ASP A 60 -4.83 -13.22 10.75
C ASP A 60 -3.98 -13.51 9.51
N SER A 61 -2.96 -14.35 9.66
CA SER A 61 -1.97 -14.53 8.60
C SER A 61 -2.57 -15.18 7.36
N GLN A 62 -3.48 -16.13 7.52
CA GLN A 62 -4.12 -16.78 6.38
C GLN A 62 -5.02 -15.82 5.61
N THR A 63 -5.71 -14.90 6.30
CA THR A 63 -6.52 -13.84 5.69
C THR A 63 -5.66 -12.94 4.80
N VAL A 64 -4.48 -12.52 5.28
CA VAL A 64 -3.53 -11.71 4.49
C VAL A 64 -3.03 -12.49 3.28
N TRP A 65 -2.67 -13.75 3.44
CA TRP A 65 -2.19 -14.58 2.32
C TRP A 65 -3.27 -14.82 1.26
N ASN A 66 -4.53 -15.05 1.67
CA ASN A 66 -5.66 -15.20 0.74
C ASN A 66 -5.89 -13.90 -0.07
N ASN A 67 -5.77 -12.74 0.58
CA ASN A 67 -5.85 -11.44 -0.07
C ASN A 67 -4.69 -11.18 -1.04
N ALA A 68 -3.47 -11.58 -0.67
CA ALA A 68 -2.32 -11.48 -1.57
C ALA A 68 -2.48 -12.38 -2.79
N LYS A 69 -3.01 -13.61 -2.62
CA LYS A 69 -3.36 -14.49 -3.74
C LYS A 69 -4.46 -13.90 -4.62
N TYR A 70 -5.48 -13.30 -4.02
CA TYR A 70 -6.54 -12.61 -4.76
C TYR A 70 -5.95 -11.50 -5.64
N ALA A 71 -5.00 -10.73 -5.10
CA ALA A 71 -4.37 -9.61 -5.77
C ALA A 71 -3.28 -10.02 -6.79
N ASP A 72 -3.03 -11.31 -7.01
CA ASP A 72 -1.88 -11.80 -7.81
C ASP A 72 -0.54 -11.21 -7.35
N LEU A 73 -0.38 -10.96 -6.05
CA LEU A 73 0.80 -10.32 -5.49
C LEU A 73 2.03 -11.21 -5.67
N ASP A 74 2.97 -10.78 -6.52
CA ASP A 74 4.24 -11.46 -6.76
C ASP A 74 5.28 -11.17 -5.66
N ALA A 75 5.00 -11.56 -4.42
CA ALA A 75 5.90 -11.30 -3.29
C ALA A 75 5.95 -12.44 -2.28
N VAL A 76 7.09 -12.56 -1.59
CA VAL A 76 7.17 -13.25 -0.31
C VAL A 76 6.46 -12.39 0.74
N ILE A 77 5.74 -13.02 1.68
CA ILE A 77 4.94 -12.30 2.68
C ILE A 77 5.46 -12.61 4.07
N VAL A 78 5.67 -11.57 4.88
CA VAL A 78 5.91 -11.68 6.32
C VAL A 78 4.69 -11.14 7.04
N THR A 79 4.12 -11.92 7.96
CA THR A 79 3.08 -11.45 8.87
C THR A 79 3.62 -11.35 10.29
N ILE A 80 3.42 -10.19 10.92
CA ILE A 80 3.90 -9.87 12.26
C ILE A 80 2.70 -9.63 13.15
N ASN A 81 2.51 -10.52 14.12
CA ASN A 81 1.41 -10.46 15.06
C ASN A 81 1.88 -10.45 16.51
N TYR A 82 1.30 -9.53 17.27
CA TYR A 82 1.32 -9.46 18.72
C TYR A 82 -0.11 -9.47 19.27
N SER A 83 -0.29 -10.02 20.46
CA SER A 83 -1.54 -9.90 21.19
C SER A 83 -1.65 -8.52 21.84
N GLY A 84 -2.67 -7.74 21.50
CA GLY A 84 -2.95 -6.45 22.14
C GLY A 84 -3.20 -5.33 21.13
N LEU A 85 -3.27 -4.11 21.65
CA LEU A 85 -3.47 -2.87 20.88
C LEU A 85 -2.12 -2.32 20.37
N SER A 86 -2.12 -1.09 19.85
CA SER A 86 -0.97 -0.51 19.15
C SER A 86 0.32 -0.44 19.98
N SER A 87 0.25 -0.37 21.31
CA SER A 87 1.43 -0.43 22.18
C SER A 87 2.14 -1.79 22.18
N ALA A 88 1.41 -2.88 21.91
CA ALA A 88 2.00 -4.21 21.73
C ALA A 88 2.90 -4.27 20.48
N TYR A 89 2.68 -3.36 19.52
CA TYR A 89 3.48 -3.20 18.30
C TYR A 89 4.53 -2.10 18.45
N SER A 90 4.17 -0.93 18.99
CA SER A 90 5.12 0.19 19.09
C SER A 90 6.24 -0.05 20.10
N THR A 91 5.98 -0.76 21.20
CA THR A 91 6.99 -1.03 22.23
C THR A 91 8.15 -1.89 21.73
N PRO A 92 7.94 -3.04 21.06
CA PRO A 92 9.07 -3.79 20.51
C PRO A 92 9.76 -3.04 19.37
N PHE A 93 9.02 -2.37 18.49
CA PHE A 93 9.60 -1.65 17.34
C PHE A 93 10.24 -0.30 17.69
N SER A 94 10.14 0.18 18.93
CA SER A 94 10.96 1.31 19.40
C SER A 94 12.44 0.92 19.49
N ASN A 95 12.77 -0.37 19.56
CA ASN A 95 14.11 -0.85 19.23
C ASN A 95 14.27 -0.80 17.71
N THR A 96 14.93 0.24 17.22
CA THR A 96 15.08 0.48 15.78
C THR A 96 15.74 -0.69 15.05
N SER A 97 16.60 -1.49 15.69
CA SER A 97 17.24 -2.64 15.04
C SER A 97 16.30 -3.82 14.77
N LEU A 98 15.10 -3.84 15.38
CA LEU A 98 14.18 -4.99 15.29
C LEU A 98 13.63 -5.20 13.88
N PHE A 99 13.34 -4.12 13.15
CA PHE A 99 12.86 -4.26 11.77
C PHE A 99 13.93 -4.83 10.85
N GLN A 100 15.19 -4.38 10.98
CA GLN A 100 16.30 -4.99 10.24
C GLN A 100 16.49 -6.47 10.61
N GLN A 101 16.28 -6.84 11.87
CA GLN A 101 16.34 -8.24 12.28
C GLN A 101 15.28 -9.08 11.55
N VAL A 102 14.04 -8.61 11.42
CA VAL A 102 12.99 -9.28 10.62
C VAL A 102 13.45 -9.51 9.18
N LEU A 103 13.99 -8.47 8.54
CA LEU A 103 14.47 -8.56 7.16
C LEU A 103 15.62 -9.56 7.02
N ASN A 104 16.57 -9.55 7.96
CA ASN A 104 17.72 -10.46 7.97
C ASN A 104 17.30 -11.91 8.21
N GLU A 105 16.39 -12.17 9.14
CA GLU A 105 15.87 -13.52 9.41
C GLU A 105 15.11 -14.06 8.18
N THR A 106 14.33 -13.20 7.53
CA THR A 106 13.60 -13.55 6.30
C THR A 106 14.57 -13.91 5.19
N ARG A 107 15.57 -13.06 4.91
CA ARG A 107 16.62 -13.34 3.93
C ARG A 107 17.35 -14.64 4.24
N THR A 108 17.73 -14.86 5.50
CA THR A 108 18.42 -16.09 5.94
C THR A 108 17.56 -17.33 5.70
N ARG A 109 16.24 -17.23 5.93
CA ARG A 109 15.30 -18.32 5.66
C ARG A 109 15.17 -18.60 4.16
N LEU A 110 15.10 -17.56 3.33
CA LEU A 110 14.99 -17.71 1.87
C LEU A 110 16.28 -18.26 1.26
N ALA A 111 17.44 -17.84 1.77
CA ALA A 111 18.75 -18.23 1.24
C ALA A 111 19.03 -19.74 1.28
N ILE A 112 18.34 -20.48 2.14
CA ILE A 112 18.45 -21.95 2.21
C ILE A 112 17.43 -22.68 1.32
N LEU A 113 16.50 -21.97 0.69
CA LEU A 113 15.52 -22.55 -0.23
C LEU A 113 16.15 -22.67 -1.63
N PRO A 114 16.00 -23.82 -2.31
CA PRO A 114 16.60 -24.04 -3.63
C PRO A 114 16.23 -22.99 -4.69
N ALA A 115 15.03 -22.41 -4.60
CA ALA A 115 14.55 -21.40 -5.54
C ALA A 115 15.32 -20.07 -5.44
N PHE A 116 15.80 -19.70 -4.25
CA PHE A 116 16.45 -18.40 -4.01
C PHE A 116 17.98 -18.55 -3.92
N GLY A 117 18.46 -19.53 -3.16
CA GLY A 117 19.89 -19.78 -2.95
C GLY A 117 20.62 -18.70 -2.14
N ALA A 118 21.92 -18.87 -1.94
CA ALA A 118 22.73 -18.01 -1.05
C ALA A 118 22.77 -16.52 -1.48
N SER A 119 22.45 -16.23 -2.74
CA SER A 119 22.41 -14.88 -3.30
C SER A 119 21.09 -14.14 -3.03
N ALA A 120 20.14 -14.75 -2.32
CA ALA A 120 18.83 -14.15 -2.01
C ALA A 120 18.98 -12.70 -1.55
N ALA A 121 18.33 -11.80 -2.28
CA ALA A 121 18.40 -10.36 -2.08
C ALA A 121 17.02 -9.73 -2.23
N LEU A 122 16.73 -8.75 -1.37
CA LEU A 122 15.50 -7.98 -1.45
C LEU A 122 15.57 -7.01 -2.64
N ASP A 123 14.55 -7.01 -3.48
CA ASP A 123 14.44 -6.10 -4.64
C ASP A 123 13.44 -4.98 -4.34
N HIS A 124 12.20 -5.33 -3.98
CA HIS A 124 11.17 -4.39 -3.56
C HIS A 124 10.66 -4.66 -2.14
N LEU A 125 10.54 -3.62 -1.30
CA LEU A 125 10.00 -3.70 0.06
C LEU A 125 8.68 -2.93 0.19
N SER A 126 7.61 -3.70 0.41
CA SER A 126 6.28 -3.19 0.76
C SER A 126 6.02 -3.39 2.25
N VAL A 127 5.45 -2.39 2.91
CA VAL A 127 4.94 -2.48 4.27
C VAL A 127 3.43 -2.28 4.26
N SER A 128 2.70 -3.11 5.00
CA SER A 128 1.28 -2.88 5.22
C SER A 128 0.90 -3.04 6.69
N SER A 129 -0.16 -2.37 7.11
CA SER A 129 -0.70 -2.54 8.45
C SER A 129 -2.22 -2.45 8.46
N PHE A 130 -2.80 -3.13 9.44
CA PHE A 130 -4.22 -3.01 9.77
C PHE A 130 -4.39 -2.64 11.26
N SER A 131 -5.34 -1.77 11.57
CA SER A 131 -5.70 -1.42 12.96
C SER A 131 -4.45 -1.12 13.79
N ALA A 132 -4.25 -1.77 14.96
CA ALA A 132 -3.09 -1.63 15.86
C ALA A 132 -1.69 -1.77 15.22
N GLY A 133 -1.57 -2.36 14.03
CA GLY A 133 -0.30 -2.48 13.30
C GLY A 133 0.40 -1.15 13.03
N TYR A 134 -0.34 -0.04 12.97
CA TYR A 134 0.22 1.32 12.85
C TYR A 134 1.25 1.63 13.94
N GLY A 135 1.14 0.99 15.12
CA GLY A 135 2.08 1.18 16.22
C GLY A 135 3.52 0.79 15.83
N ALA A 136 3.69 -0.29 15.07
CA ALA A 136 5.00 -0.69 14.55
C ALA A 136 5.41 0.20 13.37
N VAL A 137 4.51 0.41 12.42
CA VAL A 137 4.78 1.21 11.21
C VAL A 137 5.22 2.62 11.57
N ARG A 138 4.61 3.27 12.56
CA ARG A 138 5.04 4.59 13.05
C ARG A 138 6.48 4.60 13.55
N GLN A 139 6.91 3.57 14.28
CA GLN A 139 8.30 3.48 14.76
C GLN A 139 9.27 3.25 13.60
N ILE A 140 8.89 2.38 12.65
CA ILE A 140 9.68 2.07 11.46
C ILE A 140 9.85 3.32 10.60
N LEU A 141 8.75 4.02 10.29
CA LEU A 141 8.78 5.29 9.58
C LEU A 141 9.43 6.42 10.40
N GLY A 142 9.74 6.23 11.69
CA GLY A 142 10.55 7.16 12.46
C GLY A 142 12.04 7.14 12.07
N VAL A 143 12.51 6.08 11.41
CA VAL A 143 13.91 5.88 11.00
C VAL A 143 14.06 6.15 9.50
N SER A 144 14.88 7.14 9.13
CA SER A 144 15.04 7.56 7.73
C SER A 144 15.51 6.41 6.82
N THR A 145 16.50 5.62 7.25
CA THR A 145 16.98 4.48 6.47
C THR A 145 15.88 3.46 6.13
N TYR A 146 14.87 3.30 7.00
CA TYR A 146 13.72 2.44 6.69
C TYR A 146 12.70 3.16 5.80
N ARG A 147 12.43 4.45 6.03
CA ARG A 147 11.59 5.23 5.10
C ARG A 147 12.14 5.21 3.67
N ASP A 148 13.46 5.34 3.52
CA ASP A 148 14.14 5.33 2.23
C ASP A 148 14.02 3.95 1.57
N ALA A 149 14.26 2.88 2.33
CA ALA A 149 14.24 1.50 1.83
C ALA A 149 12.83 0.95 1.53
N ILE A 150 11.78 1.46 2.17
CA ILE A 150 10.39 1.04 1.88
C ILE A 150 9.95 1.73 0.59
N ASN A 151 9.59 0.92 -0.41
CA ASN A 151 9.10 1.38 -1.70
C ASN A 151 7.59 1.70 -1.65
N SER A 152 6.83 0.84 -0.95
CA SER A 152 5.37 0.94 -0.92
C SER A 152 4.80 0.76 0.49
N LEU A 153 3.77 1.55 0.81
CA LEU A 153 3.07 1.53 2.09
C LEU A 153 1.57 1.38 1.89
N LEU A 154 0.93 0.45 2.62
CA LEU A 154 -0.51 0.35 2.75
C LEU A 154 -0.94 0.45 4.22
N ALA A 155 -1.59 1.54 4.59
CA ALA A 155 -2.22 1.68 5.90
C ALA A 155 -3.74 1.46 5.77
N ALA A 156 -4.15 0.20 5.94
CA ALA A 156 -5.54 -0.23 5.78
C ALA A 156 -6.31 0.01 7.09
N ASP A 157 -7.00 1.15 7.19
CA ASP A 157 -7.69 1.60 8.41
C ASP A 157 -6.76 1.51 9.62
N SER A 158 -5.54 2.02 9.42
CA SER A 158 -4.37 1.76 10.25
C SER A 158 -3.45 2.99 10.36
N LEU A 159 -4.02 4.09 10.84
CA LEU A 159 -3.32 5.28 11.29
C LEU A 159 -4.23 6.02 12.26
N TYR A 160 -3.88 6.00 13.53
CA TYR A 160 -4.53 6.80 14.56
C TYR A 160 -3.49 7.75 15.12
N ALA A 161 -3.92 8.84 15.75
CA ALA A 161 -2.99 9.76 16.41
C ALA A 161 -3.59 10.29 17.71
N THR A 162 -2.75 10.63 18.67
CA THR A 162 -3.20 11.42 19.82
C THR A 162 -3.72 12.77 19.33
N THR A 163 -4.86 13.23 19.87
CA THR A 163 -5.37 14.58 19.62
C THR A 163 -4.47 15.61 20.30
N ALA A 164 -3.93 16.54 19.53
CA ALA A 164 -3.13 17.65 20.02
C ALA A 164 -4.02 18.76 20.63
N SER A 165 -3.37 19.79 21.21
CA SER A 165 -4.09 20.87 21.90
C SER A 165 -4.95 21.74 20.98
N ASP A 166 -4.66 21.75 19.68
CA ASP A 166 -5.40 22.43 18.62
C ASP A 166 -6.54 21.58 18.03
N GLY A 167 -6.71 20.34 18.50
CA GLY A 167 -7.79 19.45 18.07
C GLY A 167 -7.49 18.67 16.79
N THR A 168 -6.23 18.60 16.36
CA THR A 168 -5.79 17.80 15.20
C THR A 168 -4.89 16.64 15.63
N ALA A 169 -4.44 15.83 14.67
CA ALA A 169 -3.48 14.77 14.92
C ALA A 169 -2.14 15.32 15.40
N LEU A 170 -1.62 14.79 16.51
CA LEU A 170 -0.33 15.18 17.05
C LEU A 170 0.79 15.01 16.00
N ASP A 171 1.39 16.13 15.59
CA ASP A 171 2.36 16.19 14.48
C ASP A 171 3.51 15.19 14.60
N SER A 172 4.05 15.02 15.80
CA SER A 172 5.16 14.08 16.04
C SER A 172 4.78 12.61 15.76
N GLN A 173 3.49 12.29 15.77
CA GLN A 173 2.98 10.96 15.43
C GLN A 173 2.66 10.81 13.94
N MET A 174 2.57 11.91 13.20
CA MET A 174 2.27 11.97 11.77
C MET A 174 3.52 12.17 10.90
N ALA A 175 4.61 12.70 11.46
CA ALA A 175 5.81 13.11 10.71
C ALA A 175 6.31 12.08 9.69
N GLY A 176 6.56 10.83 10.11
CA GLY A 176 7.05 9.78 9.19
C GLY A 176 6.05 9.42 8.08
N TYR A 177 4.75 9.49 8.35
CA TYR A 177 3.71 9.29 7.33
C TYR A 177 3.60 10.49 6.38
N LYS A 178 3.71 11.71 6.89
CA LYS A 178 3.73 12.95 6.08
C LYS A 178 4.93 12.96 5.13
N GLU A 179 6.12 12.60 5.60
CA GLU A 179 7.32 12.45 4.75
C GLU A 179 7.14 11.37 3.68
N PHE A 180 6.61 10.21 4.05
CA PHE A 180 6.35 9.12 3.09
C PHE A 180 5.27 9.52 2.07
N ALA A 181 4.23 10.25 2.50
CA ALA A 181 3.19 10.78 1.63
C ALA A 181 3.74 11.82 0.65
N THR A 182 4.66 12.70 1.07
CA THR A 182 5.34 13.63 0.17
C THR A 182 6.16 12.89 -0.90
N ALA A 183 6.95 11.89 -0.51
CA ALA A 183 7.70 11.08 -1.46
C ALA A 183 6.78 10.31 -2.42
N ALA A 184 5.65 9.80 -1.91
CA ALA A 184 4.66 9.15 -2.75
C ALA A 184 4.00 10.15 -3.72
N ALA A 185 3.64 11.34 -3.26
CA ALA A 185 3.10 12.40 -4.10
C ALA A 185 4.06 12.86 -5.21
N ALA A 186 5.37 12.77 -4.97
CA ALA A 186 6.41 13.01 -5.98
C ALA A 186 6.59 11.85 -6.98
N GLY A 187 6.01 10.67 -6.73
CA GLY A 187 6.14 9.48 -7.56
C GLY A 187 7.28 8.53 -7.16
N ASP A 188 8.07 8.88 -6.14
CA ASP A 188 9.21 8.06 -5.69
C ASP A 188 8.78 6.79 -4.94
N LYS A 189 7.55 6.79 -4.42
CA LYS A 189 6.99 5.74 -3.56
C LYS A 189 5.51 5.52 -3.87
N ARG A 190 4.95 4.39 -3.45
CA ARG A 190 3.50 4.17 -3.42
C ARG A 190 3.00 4.27 -1.99
N PHE A 191 2.02 5.12 -1.72
CA PHE A 191 1.34 5.15 -0.42
C PHE A 191 -0.16 5.09 -0.60
N ILE A 192 -0.74 3.96 -0.21
CA ILE A 192 -2.18 3.75 -0.19
C ILE A 192 -2.66 3.87 1.26
N PHE A 193 -3.55 4.81 1.50
CA PHE A 193 -4.19 5.04 2.78
C PHE A 193 -5.69 4.74 2.67
N THR A 194 -6.25 4.01 3.63
CA THR A 194 -7.69 3.74 3.62
C THR A 194 -8.25 3.97 5.00
N HIS A 195 -9.49 4.43 5.09
CA HIS A 195 -10.15 4.60 6.37
C HIS A 195 -11.63 4.24 6.33
N SER A 196 -12.18 3.87 7.50
CA SER A 196 -13.61 3.76 7.76
C SER A 196 -14.14 5.06 8.38
N GLN A 197 -15.40 5.07 8.83
CA GLN A 197 -16.03 6.16 9.58
C GLN A 197 -16.23 5.78 11.05
N VAL A 198 -15.45 4.82 11.56
CA VAL A 198 -15.55 4.39 12.96
C VAL A 198 -15.14 5.55 13.87
N PRO A 199 -16.05 6.02 14.75
CA PRO A 199 -15.77 7.16 15.60
C PRO A 199 -14.79 6.81 16.71
N THR A 200 -13.89 7.74 17.00
CA THR A 200 -12.99 7.73 18.15
C THR A 200 -13.31 8.94 19.04
N PHE A 201 -13.06 8.83 20.34
CA PHE A 201 -13.47 9.87 21.32
C PHE A 201 -12.31 10.48 22.11
N THR A 202 -11.15 9.82 22.11
CA THR A 202 -10.00 10.20 22.94
C THR A 202 -8.70 10.32 22.13
N TYR A 203 -8.79 10.16 20.81
CA TYR A 203 -7.70 10.20 19.85
C TYR A 203 -8.31 10.36 18.45
N GLU A 204 -7.50 10.80 17.49
CA GLU A 204 -7.89 10.98 16.09
C GLU A 204 -8.12 9.62 15.41
N SER A 205 -9.23 9.55 14.69
CA SER A 205 -9.61 8.45 13.81
C SER A 205 -8.72 8.36 12.57
N THR A 206 -8.87 7.27 11.85
CA THR A 206 -8.26 7.08 10.53
C THR A 206 -8.84 8.05 9.49
N ALA A 207 -10.08 8.50 9.64
CA ALA A 207 -10.65 9.54 8.78
C ALA A 207 -9.99 10.90 9.02
N GLU A 208 -9.84 11.31 10.28
CA GLU A 208 -9.23 12.59 10.68
C GLU A 208 -7.72 12.64 10.34
N THR A 209 -6.99 11.54 10.59
CA THR A 209 -5.58 11.46 10.15
C THR A 209 -5.43 11.42 8.63
N GLY A 210 -6.42 10.88 7.90
CA GLY A 210 -6.50 10.99 6.45
C GLY A 210 -6.69 12.43 5.98
N ASP A 211 -7.52 13.21 6.67
CA ASP A 211 -7.71 14.64 6.40
C ASP A 211 -6.42 15.44 6.66
N GLU A 212 -5.66 15.07 7.69
CA GLU A 212 -4.35 15.65 7.99
C GLU A 212 -3.32 15.36 6.87
N LEU A 213 -3.29 14.14 6.33
CA LEU A 213 -2.42 13.79 5.19
C LEU A 213 -2.81 14.58 3.92
N MET A 214 -4.10 14.70 3.63
CA MET A 214 -4.56 15.50 2.48
C MET A 214 -4.24 16.98 2.64
N THR A 215 -4.39 17.53 3.86
CA THR A 215 -4.01 18.91 4.19
C THR A 215 -2.52 19.14 3.97
N HIS A 216 -1.68 18.21 4.45
CA HIS A 216 -0.22 18.25 4.24
C HIS A 216 0.15 18.23 2.75
N LEU A 217 -0.55 17.45 1.94
CA LEU A 217 -0.32 17.35 0.50
C LEU A 217 -0.97 18.48 -0.32
N GLY A 218 -1.80 19.33 0.29
CA GLY A 218 -2.54 20.38 -0.41
C GLY A 218 -3.60 19.86 -1.39
N ILE A 219 -4.16 18.67 -1.13
CA ILE A 219 -5.19 18.04 -1.96
C ILE A 219 -6.53 17.95 -1.24
N THR A 220 -7.59 17.67 -1.98
CA THR A 220 -8.94 17.48 -1.44
C THR A 220 -9.54 16.22 -2.04
N ALA A 221 -10.31 15.48 -1.23
CA ALA A 221 -10.98 14.29 -1.70
C ALA A 221 -12.10 14.61 -2.70
N THR A 222 -12.26 13.75 -3.70
CA THR A 222 -13.40 13.72 -4.61
C THR A 222 -14.46 12.77 -4.05
N PRO A 223 -15.73 13.18 -3.99
CA PRO A 223 -16.82 12.27 -3.64
C PRO A 223 -16.94 11.13 -4.66
N THR A 224 -17.19 9.92 -4.18
CA THR A 224 -17.45 8.76 -5.04
C THR A 224 -18.58 7.91 -4.47
N SER A 225 -19.11 7.00 -5.28
CA SER A 225 -20.04 5.94 -4.88
C SER A 225 -19.54 4.57 -5.33
N ASP A 226 -18.23 4.42 -5.49
CA ASP A 226 -17.61 3.20 -5.97
C ASP A 226 -17.84 2.04 -5.00
N THR A 227 -17.98 0.86 -5.59
CA THR A 227 -18.11 -0.39 -4.83
C THR A 227 -16.75 -1.11 -4.86
N GLY A 228 -16.26 -1.47 -3.68
CA GLY A 228 -15.05 -2.29 -3.53
C GLY A 228 -15.37 -3.77 -3.37
N LEU A 229 -14.35 -4.56 -3.02
CA LEU A 229 -14.53 -5.96 -2.68
C LEU A 229 -15.49 -6.17 -1.50
N GLY A 230 -16.34 -7.19 -1.63
CA GLY A 230 -17.32 -7.56 -0.61
C GLY A 230 -18.24 -6.42 -0.23
N ASP A 231 -18.17 -6.03 1.05
CA ASP A 231 -19.05 -5.00 1.62
C ASP A 231 -18.40 -3.60 1.64
N LEU A 232 -17.18 -3.44 1.12
CA LEU A 232 -16.57 -2.11 0.97
C LEU A 232 -17.39 -1.23 0.04
N ARG A 233 -17.78 -0.05 0.52
CA ARG A 233 -18.46 0.99 -0.26
C ARG A 233 -17.73 2.30 -0.02
N PHE A 234 -17.29 2.97 -1.07
CA PHE A 234 -16.49 4.18 -0.96
C PHE A 234 -17.35 5.42 -1.10
N TYR A 235 -17.05 6.45 -0.29
CA TYR A 235 -17.72 7.75 -0.35
C TYR A 235 -16.79 8.88 -0.77
N ARG A 236 -15.47 8.67 -0.67
CA ARG A 236 -14.46 9.62 -1.11
C ARG A 236 -13.17 8.93 -1.53
N ASN A 237 -12.44 9.53 -2.46
CA ASN A 237 -11.07 9.17 -2.76
C ASN A 237 -10.21 10.42 -2.99
N ALA A 238 -8.90 10.29 -2.91
CA ALA A 238 -7.96 11.36 -3.29
C ALA A 238 -6.69 10.72 -3.85
N GLU A 239 -6.10 11.33 -4.87
CA GLU A 239 -4.87 10.84 -5.49
C GLU A 239 -3.94 11.99 -5.82
N LEU A 240 -2.64 11.78 -5.65
CA LEU A 240 -1.58 12.67 -6.09
C LEU A 240 -0.32 11.84 -6.30
N GLY A 241 0.20 11.76 -7.52
CA GLY A 241 1.34 10.89 -7.84
C GLY A 241 1.09 9.44 -7.37
N GLY A 242 2.03 8.89 -6.62
CA GLY A 242 1.95 7.59 -5.97
C GLY A 242 1.16 7.56 -4.65
N PHE A 243 0.61 8.68 -4.16
CA PHE A 243 -0.30 8.70 -3.01
C PHE A 243 -1.75 8.46 -3.44
N SER A 244 -2.46 7.56 -2.75
CA SER A 244 -3.91 7.39 -2.88
C SER A 244 -4.59 7.22 -1.52
N LEU A 245 -5.79 7.78 -1.40
CA LEU A 245 -6.65 7.67 -0.23
C LEU A 245 -8.02 7.12 -0.63
N TRP A 246 -8.52 6.17 0.15
CA TRP A 246 -9.88 5.62 -0.01
C TRP A 246 -10.67 5.71 1.30
N GLY A 247 -11.77 6.46 1.29
CA GLY A 247 -12.71 6.54 2.41
C GLY A 247 -13.90 5.63 2.20
N ALA A 248 -14.02 4.61 3.05
CA ALA A 248 -15.12 3.67 3.06
C ALA A 248 -16.23 4.13 4.01
N LEU A 249 -17.49 3.87 3.61
CA LEU A 249 -18.66 4.00 4.45
C LEU A 249 -18.63 2.96 5.59
N GLY A 250 -19.28 3.30 6.70
CA GLY A 250 -19.46 2.37 7.82
C GLY A 250 -18.74 2.81 9.09
N ALA A 251 -19.40 2.64 10.23
CA ALA A 251 -18.99 3.17 11.52
C ALA A 251 -18.96 2.09 12.63
N THR A 252 -18.98 0.82 12.25
CA THR A 252 -18.98 -0.33 13.16
C THR A 252 -17.63 -1.05 13.18
N ALA A 253 -17.43 -1.92 14.17
CA ALA A 253 -16.25 -2.77 14.22
C ALA A 253 -16.13 -3.73 13.02
N ASP A 254 -17.25 -4.12 12.39
CA ASP A 254 -17.22 -4.99 11.21
C ASP A 254 -16.79 -4.20 9.96
N ASP A 255 -17.18 -2.93 9.86
CA ASP A 255 -16.71 -2.02 8.82
C ASP A 255 -15.19 -1.82 8.93
N HIS A 256 -14.67 -1.63 10.14
CA HIS A 256 -13.22 -1.63 10.40
C HIS A 256 -12.57 -2.93 9.92
N LEU A 257 -13.10 -4.09 10.32
CA LEU A 257 -12.57 -5.40 9.92
C LEU A 257 -12.64 -5.66 8.41
N SER A 258 -13.55 -5.01 7.69
CA SER A 258 -13.67 -5.14 6.24
C SER A 258 -12.39 -4.69 5.51
N HIS A 259 -11.66 -3.71 6.05
CA HIS A 259 -10.37 -3.29 5.49
C HIS A 259 -9.30 -4.38 5.56
N LEU A 260 -9.30 -5.24 6.59
CA LEU A 260 -8.42 -6.42 6.63
C LEU A 260 -8.98 -7.56 5.77
N ARG A 261 -10.28 -7.83 5.89
CA ARG A 261 -10.96 -8.92 5.18
C ARG A 261 -10.73 -8.81 3.67
N TYR A 262 -10.74 -7.58 3.17
CA TYR A 262 -10.66 -7.23 1.76
C TYR A 262 -9.42 -6.41 1.39
N ILE A 263 -8.34 -6.50 2.18
CA ILE A 263 -7.09 -5.74 1.95
C ILE A 263 -6.51 -5.97 0.54
N GLY A 264 -6.82 -7.11 -0.09
CA GLY A 264 -6.47 -7.45 -1.46
C GLY A 264 -6.99 -6.48 -2.52
N GLN A 265 -7.96 -5.63 -2.17
CA GLN A 265 -8.41 -4.48 -2.98
C GLN A 265 -7.25 -3.55 -3.35
N TRP A 266 -6.21 -3.47 -2.52
CA TRP A 266 -5.11 -2.52 -2.66
C TRP A 266 -3.73 -3.19 -2.71
N LEU A 267 -3.62 -4.50 -2.47
CA LEU A 267 -2.31 -5.16 -2.39
C LEU A 267 -1.60 -5.19 -3.75
N GLY A 268 -2.33 -5.38 -4.85
CA GLY A 268 -1.73 -5.44 -6.20
C GLY A 268 -1.01 -4.14 -6.56
N ASP A 269 -1.66 -3.01 -6.27
CA ASP A 269 -1.13 -1.66 -6.48
C ASP A 269 0.18 -1.35 -5.75
N LEU A 270 0.60 -2.17 -4.77
CA LEU A 270 1.88 -1.98 -4.09
C LEU A 270 3.08 -2.35 -4.96
N GLN A 271 2.86 -3.14 -6.02
CA GLN A 271 3.88 -3.51 -7.00
C GLN A 271 3.94 -2.54 -8.18
N ASP A 272 2.91 -1.70 -8.32
CA ASP A 272 2.84 -0.61 -9.31
C ASP A 272 3.59 0.65 -8.85
N ALA A 273 4.36 0.57 -7.75
CA ALA A 273 5.46 1.50 -7.54
C ALA A 273 6.50 1.23 -8.62
N THR A 274 6.21 1.64 -9.86
CA THR A 274 7.27 1.99 -10.80
C THR A 274 8.13 2.97 -10.03
N PRO A 275 9.37 2.63 -9.66
CA PRO A 275 10.28 3.64 -9.16
C PRO A 275 10.22 4.75 -10.19
N ALA A 276 9.89 5.98 -9.79
CA ALA A 276 10.00 7.12 -10.69
C ALA A 276 11.36 6.96 -11.37
N LEU A 277 11.37 6.72 -12.68
CA LEU A 277 12.63 6.64 -13.40
C LEU A 277 13.26 8.00 -13.15
N PRO A 278 14.46 8.08 -12.56
CA PRO A 278 15.09 9.37 -12.36
C PRO A 278 15.07 10.12 -13.70
N GLY A 279 14.54 11.34 -13.73
CA GLY A 279 14.40 12.09 -14.98
C GLY A 279 13.12 11.88 -15.78
N ASP A 280 12.21 10.98 -15.41
CA ASP A 280 10.85 10.88 -15.97
C ASP A 280 9.95 11.93 -15.31
N TYR A 281 10.10 13.17 -15.78
CA TYR A 281 9.39 14.34 -15.25
C TYR A 281 7.94 14.42 -15.73
N THR A 282 7.58 13.64 -16.74
CA THR A 282 6.20 13.51 -17.24
C THR A 282 5.42 12.40 -16.55
N GLY A 283 6.11 11.45 -15.92
CA GLY A 283 5.53 10.31 -15.22
C GLY A 283 4.92 9.28 -16.18
N ASP A 284 5.38 9.23 -17.43
CA ASP A 284 4.83 8.35 -18.46
C ASP A 284 5.56 6.98 -18.55
N GLY A 285 6.54 6.76 -17.65
CA GLY A 285 7.32 5.54 -17.57
C GLY A 285 8.48 5.50 -18.59
N ILE A 286 8.78 6.61 -19.27
CA ILE A 286 9.85 6.73 -20.25
C ILE A 286 10.64 8.01 -19.96
N VAL A 287 11.97 7.90 -19.85
CA VAL A 287 12.83 9.09 -19.79
C VAL A 287 13.22 9.48 -21.21
N ASP A 288 12.52 10.45 -21.79
CA ASP A 288 12.77 10.95 -23.14
C ASP A 288 12.76 12.48 -23.25
N ALA A 289 12.55 12.99 -24.48
CA ALA A 289 12.58 14.43 -24.75
C ALA A 289 11.35 15.17 -24.21
N ALA A 290 10.25 14.47 -23.91
CA ALA A 290 9.08 15.04 -23.25
C ALA A 290 9.44 15.52 -21.84
N ASP A 291 10.24 14.76 -21.10
CA ASP A 291 10.71 15.13 -19.76
C ASP A 291 11.64 16.34 -19.79
N TYR A 292 12.54 16.39 -20.78
CA TYR A 292 13.36 17.57 -21.00
C TYR A 292 12.51 18.82 -21.21
N THR A 293 11.42 18.69 -21.97
CA THR A 293 10.50 19.80 -22.23
C THR A 293 9.81 20.21 -20.93
N LYS A 294 9.33 19.25 -20.12
CA LYS A 294 8.75 19.52 -18.79
C LYS A 294 9.74 20.25 -17.88
N TRP A 295 10.98 19.77 -17.73
CA TRP A 295 12.03 20.45 -16.94
C TRP A 295 12.32 21.86 -17.46
N ARG A 296 12.42 22.01 -18.78
CA ARG A 296 12.72 23.31 -19.39
C ARG A 296 11.59 24.31 -19.14
N ASP A 297 10.34 23.88 -19.24
CA ASP A 297 9.15 24.71 -19.03
C ASP A 297 8.94 25.06 -17.54
N THR A 298 9.52 24.28 -16.64
CA THR A 298 9.47 24.50 -15.19
C THR A 298 10.79 25.03 -14.61
N TRP A 299 11.76 25.42 -15.44
CA TRP A 299 13.05 25.95 -15.00
C TRP A 299 12.93 27.10 -14.01
N ASN A 300 13.71 27.05 -12.94
CA ASN A 300 13.75 28.03 -11.85
C ASN A 300 12.43 28.15 -11.07
N ARG A 301 11.58 27.11 -11.09
CA ARG A 301 10.47 26.97 -10.14
C ARG A 301 10.97 26.51 -8.78
N PHE A 302 10.24 26.95 -7.75
CA PHE A 302 10.50 26.68 -6.34
C PHE A 302 9.15 26.52 -5.60
N ASN A 303 9.15 25.74 -4.53
CA ASN A 303 8.04 25.53 -3.58
C ASN A 303 6.74 24.88 -4.13
N THR A 304 6.47 24.91 -5.44
CA THR A 304 5.24 24.35 -6.06
C THR A 304 5.53 23.81 -7.47
N ASP A 305 4.83 22.74 -7.86
CA ASP A 305 4.99 22.06 -9.18
C ASP A 305 6.45 21.69 -9.48
N LEU A 306 7.05 20.97 -8.52
CA LEU A 306 8.43 20.48 -8.56
C LEU A 306 8.53 19.10 -9.22
N ALA A 307 7.63 18.77 -10.16
CA ALA A 307 7.63 17.49 -10.87
C ALA A 307 8.93 17.22 -11.65
N ALA A 308 9.75 18.24 -11.88
CA ALA A 308 11.06 18.14 -12.53
C ALA A 308 12.25 18.39 -11.58
N ASP A 309 12.04 18.38 -10.26
CA ASP A 309 13.09 18.45 -9.24
C ASP A 309 13.65 17.04 -9.00
N GLY A 310 14.37 16.53 -10.01
CA GLY A 310 14.93 15.18 -9.98
C GLY A 310 16.04 14.96 -8.95
N ASN A 311 16.62 16.03 -8.39
CA ASN A 311 17.63 15.92 -7.33
C ASN A 311 17.10 16.23 -5.92
N GLY A 312 15.84 16.68 -5.81
CA GLY A 312 15.11 16.88 -4.56
C GLY A 312 15.60 18.05 -3.72
N ASN A 313 16.26 19.05 -4.32
CA ASN A 313 16.79 20.21 -3.59
C ASN A 313 15.76 21.33 -3.38
N GLY A 314 14.52 21.15 -3.86
CA GLY A 314 13.43 22.10 -3.76
C GLY A 314 13.41 23.16 -4.86
N VAL A 315 14.30 23.07 -5.87
CA VAL A 315 14.39 24.00 -7.00
C VAL A 315 14.69 23.27 -8.30
N ILE A 316 13.93 23.57 -9.35
CA ILE A 316 14.15 22.98 -10.67
C ILE A 316 15.29 23.74 -11.38
N ASP A 317 16.48 23.15 -11.40
CA ASP A 317 17.71 23.78 -11.89
C ASP A 317 18.60 22.83 -12.71
N ALA A 318 19.88 23.21 -12.85
CA ALA A 318 20.86 22.46 -13.64
C ALA A 318 21.17 21.08 -13.03
N GLY A 319 20.98 20.90 -11.73
CA GLY A 319 21.12 19.62 -11.06
C GLY A 319 20.13 18.59 -11.60
N ASP A 320 18.90 19.01 -11.87
CA ASP A 320 17.84 18.12 -12.38
C ASP A 320 18.11 17.69 -13.81
N TYR A 321 18.61 18.61 -14.64
CA TYR A 321 19.09 18.24 -15.97
C TYR A 321 20.12 17.10 -15.94
N ASN A 322 21.01 17.10 -14.96
CA ASN A 322 22.00 16.02 -14.83
C ASN A 322 21.34 14.69 -14.46
N VAL A 323 20.25 14.72 -13.68
CA VAL A 323 19.43 13.54 -13.36
C VAL A 323 18.76 13.00 -14.63
N TRP A 324 18.07 13.85 -15.38
CA TRP A 324 17.47 13.48 -16.66
C TRP A 324 18.50 12.96 -17.66
N ALA A 325 19.62 13.66 -17.84
CA ALA A 325 20.65 13.29 -18.80
C ALA A 325 21.31 11.94 -18.44
N ALA A 326 21.47 11.64 -17.14
CA ALA A 326 22.01 10.37 -16.68
C ALA A 326 21.07 9.18 -16.92
N ALA A 327 19.76 9.45 -17.01
CA ALA A 327 18.73 8.43 -17.11
C ALA A 327 18.04 8.36 -18.50
N TYR A 328 18.41 9.24 -19.43
CA TYR A 328 17.82 9.33 -20.76
C TYR A 328 17.80 7.97 -21.49
N GLY A 329 16.62 7.60 -21.99
CA GLY A 329 16.36 6.29 -22.59
C GLY A 329 15.95 5.21 -21.59
N GLY A 330 15.89 5.52 -20.30
CA GLY A 330 15.33 4.66 -19.26
C GLY A 330 13.85 4.40 -19.47
N ARG A 331 13.41 3.17 -19.15
CA ARG A 331 12.01 2.74 -19.26
C ARG A 331 11.67 1.80 -18.13
N THR A 332 10.49 1.93 -17.56
CA THR A 332 9.93 0.93 -16.63
C THR A 332 9.34 -0.21 -17.48
N GLY A 333 9.42 -1.43 -16.96
CA GLY A 333 8.93 -2.62 -17.65
C GLY A 333 7.47 -2.45 -18.06
N ALA A 334 7.15 -2.82 -19.30
CA ALA A 334 5.89 -2.58 -19.96
C ALA A 334 4.66 -2.78 -19.06
N HIS A 335 3.78 -1.77 -19.03
CA HIS A 335 2.42 -1.89 -18.51
C HIS A 335 1.82 -3.21 -19.00
N ARG A 336 1.45 -4.08 -18.04
CA ARG A 336 0.68 -5.30 -18.31
C ARG A 336 -0.59 -4.82 -19.00
N ALA A 337 -0.73 -5.11 -20.30
CA ALA A 337 -1.94 -4.77 -21.03
C ALA A 337 -3.13 -5.34 -20.26
N ILE A 338 -3.98 -4.46 -19.74
CA ILE A 338 -5.26 -4.84 -19.12
C ILE A 338 -5.96 -5.71 -20.17
N PRO A 339 -6.28 -6.99 -19.88
CA PRO A 339 -7.06 -7.78 -20.82
C PRO A 339 -8.40 -7.09 -20.95
N GLU A 340 -8.68 -6.42 -22.07
CA GLU A 340 -9.97 -5.75 -22.26
C GLU A 340 -11.09 -6.79 -22.12
N PRO A 341 -11.95 -6.72 -21.09
CA PRO A 341 -13.11 -7.56 -21.06
C PRO A 341 -14.15 -6.83 -21.92
N THR A 342 -14.39 -7.24 -23.18
CA THR A 342 -15.72 -7.22 -23.83
C THR A 342 -15.77 -7.37 -25.35
N ALA A 343 -14.66 -7.29 -26.11
CA ALA A 343 -14.76 -7.44 -27.58
C ALA A 343 -15.27 -8.83 -28.01
N ALA A 344 -14.87 -9.88 -27.28
CA ALA A 344 -15.34 -11.25 -27.51
C ALA A 344 -16.82 -11.45 -27.12
N SER A 345 -17.27 -10.79 -26.05
CA SER A 345 -18.64 -10.89 -25.54
C SER A 345 -19.66 -10.22 -26.48
N LEU A 346 -19.31 -9.08 -27.06
CA LEU A 346 -20.17 -8.37 -28.02
C LEU A 346 -20.31 -9.14 -29.34
N THR A 347 -19.26 -9.82 -29.78
CA THR A 347 -19.29 -10.63 -31.02
C THR A 347 -20.19 -11.88 -30.85
N ALA A 348 -20.18 -12.52 -29.68
CA ALA A 348 -21.03 -13.67 -29.39
C ALA A 348 -22.52 -13.30 -29.27
N VAL A 349 -22.85 -12.13 -28.72
CA VAL A 349 -24.23 -11.63 -28.65
C VAL A 349 -24.77 -11.26 -30.04
N VAL A 350 -23.94 -10.64 -30.88
CA VAL A 350 -24.34 -10.30 -32.27
C VAL A 350 -24.56 -11.56 -33.11
N LEU A 351 -23.70 -12.59 -33.00
CA LEU A 351 -23.90 -13.85 -33.74
C LEU A 351 -25.16 -14.61 -33.28
N SER A 352 -25.47 -14.61 -31.98
CA SER A 352 -26.64 -15.30 -31.44
C SER A 352 -27.96 -14.60 -31.80
N CYS A 353 -27.96 -13.27 -31.92
CA CYS A 353 -29.09 -12.51 -32.47
C CYS A 353 -29.30 -12.75 -33.97
N LEU A 354 -28.23 -12.87 -34.76
CA LEU A 354 -28.32 -13.11 -36.21
C LEU A 354 -28.78 -14.55 -36.53
N LEU A 355 -28.34 -15.54 -35.76
CA LEU A 355 -28.74 -16.95 -35.96
C LEU A 355 -30.22 -17.20 -35.62
N ARG A 356 -30.78 -16.50 -34.62
CA ARG A 356 -32.21 -16.60 -34.28
C ARG A 356 -33.15 -16.04 -35.36
N ARG A 357 -32.69 -15.09 -36.17
CA ARG A 357 -33.49 -14.46 -37.22
C ARG A 357 -33.60 -15.30 -38.51
N SER A 358 -32.75 -16.32 -38.65
CA SER A 358 -32.72 -17.22 -39.82
C SER A 358 -33.63 -18.45 -39.70
N ARG A 359 -34.30 -18.65 -38.55
CA ARG A 359 -35.14 -19.81 -38.23
C ARG A 359 -36.60 -19.45 -37.90
N GLY A 360 -37.06 -18.27 -38.29
CA GLY A 360 -38.44 -17.80 -38.12
C GLY A 360 -39.14 -17.57 -39.44
#